data_AF-A0A929LBE5-F1
#
_entry.id   AF-A0A929LBE5-F1
#
_cell.length_a   1.000
_cell.length_b   1.000
_cell.length_c   1.000
_cell.angle_alpha   90.00
_cell.angle_beta   90.00
_cell.angle_gamma   90.00
#
_symmetry.space_group_name_H-M   'P 1'
#
loop_
_entity.id
_entity.type
_entity.pdbx_description
1 polymer ?
#
loop_
_entity_poly.entity_id
_entity_poly.type
_entity_poly.pdbx_seq_one_letter_code
_entity_poly.pdbx_strand_id
1 'polypeptide(L)' 'MASNENGIYLTVAEVAELMRVSKMTVYRLVHSGELPAVQVGRSFRVHEKAVEDYLGSSVYKSTNQAG' A
#
# COMPACT_ATOMS: atom_id res chain seq x y z
N MET A 1 -15.66 22.28 1.05
CA MET A 1 -15.86 21.30 -0.03
C MET A 1 -15.20 20.02 0.42
N ALA A 2 -15.97 19.06 0.93
CA ALA A 2 -15.43 17.73 1.17
C ALA A 2 -15.26 17.10 -0.21
N SER A 3 -14.02 16.99 -0.68
CA SER A 3 -13.71 16.24 -1.89
C SER A 3 -14.32 14.86 -1.73
N ASN A 4 -15.35 14.57 -2.50
CA ASN A 4 -15.89 13.24 -2.61
C ASN A 4 -14.86 12.44 -3.43
N GLU A 5 -13.72 12.12 -2.82
CA GLU A 5 -12.75 11.16 -3.31
C GLU A 5 -13.47 9.82 -3.29
N ASN A 6 -14.18 9.51 -4.38
CA ASN A 6 -14.55 8.14 -4.72
C ASN A 6 -13.24 7.40 -4.98
N GLY A 7 -12.55 7.05 -3.90
CA GLY A 7 -11.27 6.39 -3.96
C GLY A 7 -11.41 5.03 -4.60
N ILE A 8 -10.57 4.77 -5.59
CA ILE A 8 -10.50 3.47 -6.23
C ILE A 8 -9.93 2.49 -5.20
N TYR A 9 -10.67 1.42 -4.94
CA TYR A 9 -10.23 0.32 -4.10
C TYR A 9 -9.60 -0.76 -4.96
N LEU A 10 -8.32 -1.02 -4.73
CA LEU A 10 -7.54 -2.02 -5.41
C LEU A 10 -7.58 -3.35 -4.65
N THR A 11 -7.58 -4.44 -5.38
CA THR A 11 -7.34 -5.78 -4.86
C THR A 11 -5.86 -5.97 -4.51
N VAL A 12 -5.57 -6.95 -3.67
CA VAL A 12 -4.19 -7.37 -3.37
C VAL A 12 -3.38 -7.70 -4.63
N ALA A 13 -4.03 -8.21 -5.68
CA ALA A 13 -3.36 -8.53 -6.94
C ALA A 13 -2.96 -7.28 -7.72
N GLU A 14 -3.86 -6.31 -7.85
CA GLU A 14 -3.58 -5.03 -8.52
C GLU A 14 -2.51 -4.23 -7.78
N VAL A 15 -2.56 -4.21 -6.44
CA VAL A 15 -1.52 -3.59 -5.61
C VAL A 15 -0.16 -4.26 -5.83
N ALA A 16 -0.12 -5.60 -5.90
CA ALA A 16 1.11 -6.34 -6.13
C ALA A 16 1.73 -6.03 -7.50
N GLU A 17 0.88 -5.90 -8.53
CA GLU A 17 1.30 -5.50 -9.87
C GLU A 17 1.83 -4.06 -9.89
N LEU A 18 1.11 -3.12 -9.26
CA LEU A 18 1.49 -1.71 -9.18
C LEU A 18 2.81 -1.49 -8.43
N MET A 19 2.99 -2.17 -7.30
CA MET A 19 4.20 -2.08 -6.48
C MET A 19 5.34 -2.98 -7.00
N ARG A 20 5.11 -3.81 -8.02
CA ARG A 20 6.05 -4.81 -8.54
C ARG A 20 6.59 -5.77 -7.46
N VAL A 21 5.71 -6.23 -6.58
CA VAL A 21 6.04 -7.19 -5.51
C VAL A 21 5.17 -8.43 -5.60
N SER A 22 5.49 -9.46 -4.81
CA SER A 22 4.61 -10.63 -4.70
C SER A 22 3.32 -10.29 -3.92
N LYS A 23 2.21 -11.00 -4.21
CA LYS A 23 0.99 -10.92 -3.38
C LYS A 23 1.26 -11.22 -1.89
N MET A 24 2.21 -12.11 -1.60
CA MET A 24 2.61 -12.43 -0.22
C MET A 24 3.20 -11.19 0.48
N THR A 25 4.00 -10.39 -0.22
CA THR A 25 4.52 -9.12 0.31
C THR A 25 3.38 -8.18 0.66
N VAL A 26 2.42 -8.00 -0.24
CA VAL A 26 1.25 -7.15 0.02
C VAL A 26 0.45 -7.67 1.22
N TYR A 27 0.20 -8.98 1.30
CA TYR A 27 -0.46 -9.55 2.47
C TYR A 27 0.31 -9.27 3.76
N ARG A 28 1.64 -9.42 3.76
CA ARG A 28 2.47 -9.12 4.94
C ARG A 28 2.31 -7.66 5.37
N LEU A 29 2.36 -6.70 4.43
CA LEU A 29 2.19 -5.28 4.73
C LEU A 29 0.81 -4.96 5.29
N VAL A 30 -0.24 -5.60 4.75
CA VAL A 30 -1.60 -5.45 5.28
C VAL A 30 -1.72 -6.02 6.69
N HIS A 31 -1.16 -7.21 6.95
CA HIS A 31 -1.21 -7.84 8.26
C HIS A 31 -0.30 -7.15 9.30
N SER A 32 0.80 -6.52 8.88
CA SER A 32 1.64 -5.70 9.78
C SER A 32 1.04 -4.32 10.05
N GLY A 33 0.02 -3.91 9.29
CA GLY A 33 -0.59 -2.58 9.38
C GLY A 33 0.19 -1.49 8.67
N GLU A 34 1.30 -1.82 8.00
CA GLU A 34 2.09 -0.88 7.19
C GLU A 34 1.34 -0.41 5.94
N LEU A 35 0.45 -1.25 5.41
CA LEU A 35 -0.42 -0.89 4.30
C LEU A 35 -1.90 -0.94 4.73
N PRO A 36 -2.54 0.23 4.95
CA PRO A 36 -3.95 0.29 5.35
C PRO A 36 -4.88 -0.37 4.33
N ALA A 37 -5.72 -1.30 4.79
CA ALA A 37 -6.66 -2.01 3.94
C ALA A 37 -7.99 -2.27 4.67
N VAL A 38 -9.06 -2.42 3.89
CA VAL A 38 -10.39 -2.81 4.35
C VAL A 38 -10.63 -4.28 3.98
N GLN A 39 -11.15 -5.06 4.92
CA GLN A 39 -11.58 -6.42 4.65
C GLN A 39 -13.02 -6.43 4.10
N VAL A 40 -13.20 -6.93 2.88
CA VAL A 40 -14.50 -7.10 2.23
C VAL A 40 -14.71 -8.60 2.00
N GLY A 41 -15.52 -9.21 2.87
CA GLY A 41 -15.68 -10.66 2.91
C GLY A 41 -14.36 -11.38 3.22
N ARG A 42 -13.89 -12.21 2.30
CA ARG A 42 -12.64 -12.98 2.44
C ARG A 42 -11.44 -12.34 1.73
N SER A 43 -11.58 -11.11 1.25
CA SER A 43 -10.54 -10.41 0.50
C SER A 43 -10.26 -9.04 1.07
N PHE A 44 -9.02 -8.58 0.91
CA PHE A 44 -8.65 -7.22 1.24
C PHE A 44 -8.82 -6.28 0.04
N ARG A 45 -9.08 -5.02 0.36
CA ARG A 45 -9.15 -3.90 -0.55
C ARG A 45 -8.28 -2.77 0.00
N VAL A 46 -7.40 -2.25 -0.83
CA VAL A 46 -6.48 -1.18 -0.47
C VAL A 46 -6.92 0.07 -1.21
N HIS A 47 -7.05 1.18 -0.49
CA HIS A 47 -7.35 2.46 -1.13
C HIS A 47 -6.13 2.89 -1.95
N GLU A 48 -6.31 3.33 -3.20
CA GLU A 48 -5.21 3.73 -4.09
C GLU A 48 -4.23 4.70 -3.41
N LYS A 49 -4.75 5.77 -2.79
CA LYS A 49 -3.99 6.73 -1.97
C LYS A 49 -3.10 6.08 -0.90
N ALA A 50 -3.53 5.00 -0.25
CA ALA A 50 -2.71 4.33 0.76
C ALA A 50 -1.47 3.65 0.14
N VAL A 51 -1.59 3.18 -1.11
CA VAL A 51 -0.45 2.63 -1.87
C VAL A 51 0.50 3.76 -2.29
N GLU A 52 -0.04 4.87 -2.78
CA GLU A 52 0.74 6.07 -3.13
C GLU A 52 1.50 6.61 -1.91
N ASP A 53 0.83 6.74 -0.77
CA ASP A 53 1.41 7.21 0.49
C ASP A 53 2.53 6.28 0.96
N TYR A 54 2.33 4.96 0.87
CA TYR A 54 3.36 3.97 1.23
C TYR A 54 4.60 4.07 0.33
N LEU A 55 4.42 4.22 -0.98
CA LEU A 55 5.51 4.38 -1.94
C LEU A 55 6.21 5.74 -1.83
N GLY A 56 5.46 6.80 -1.52
CA GLY A 56 6.02 8.14 -1.30
C GLY A 56 6.79 8.27 0.02
N SER A 57 6.39 7.51 1.04
CA SER A 57 7.04 7.50 2.36
C SER A 57 8.35 6.71 2.37
N SER A 58 8.57 5.82 1.40
CA SER A 58 9.74 4.94 1.31
C SER A 58 10.93 5.60 0.61
N VAL A 59 11.37 6.76 1.13
CA VAL A 59 12.76 7.20 0.92
C VAL A 59 13.63 6.31 1.81
N TYR A 60 14.21 5.25 1.23
CA TYR A 60 15.32 4.56 1.87
C TYR A 60 16.46 5.57 2.04
N LYS A 61 16.57 6.14 3.23
CA LYS A 61 17.77 6.88 3.63
C LYS A 61 18.85 5.80 3.79
N SER A 62 19.64 5.59 2.73
CA SER A 62 20.89 4.86 2.86
C SER A 62 21.73 5.61 3.88
N THR A 63 21.70 5.16 5.13
CA THR A 63 22.73 5.46 6.12
C THR A 63 24.01 4.81 5.60
N ASN A 64 24.65 5.54 4.69
CA ASN A 64 26.06 5.48 4.37
C ASN A 64 26.49 6.94 4.19
N GLN A 65 26.32 7.74 5.23
CA GLN A 65 27.12 8.95 5.42
C GLN A 65 28.30 8.52 6.29
N ALA A 66 29.42 8.28 5.61
CA ALA A 66 30.72 8.14 6.23
C ALA A 66 31.07 9.43 6.98
N GLY A 67 31.66 9.26 8.16
CA GLY A 67 32.20 10.30 9.03
C GLY A 67 32.74 9.66 10.29
#